data_AF-K1RTK8-F1
#
_entry.id   AF-K1RTK8-F1
#
_cell.length_a   1.000
_cell.length_b   1.000
_cell.length_c   1.000
_cell.angle_alpha   90.00
_cell.angle_beta   90.00
_cell.angle_gamma   90.00
#
_symmetry.space_group_name_H-M   'P 1'
#
loop_
_entity.id
_entity.type
_entity.pdbx_description
1 polymer ?
#
loop_
_entity_poly.entity_id
_entity_poly.type
_entity_poly.pdbx_seq_one_letter_code
_entity_poly.pdbx_strand_id
1 'polypeptide(L)'
;MYTANSIKAMHEKLNLDAQTVMLLYDYFDAFSNFYEMLPLKDAYKIIKKQNDKLKLTEEDFIAFSEIARHEEHFYFILGSEDLDKNRKKSKPMERTIVNESLVLIDEIFYKMMVTSQKGKPLFVPEKNKLLRYVDDSFIEENEYTTALYDFFANNMKLGESDAWDTVGDCILEIKNGENPLEEVLSYLDYRKL
;
A
#
# COMPACT_ATOMS: atom_id res chain seq x y z
N MET A 1 -15.76 -13.43 8.06
CA MET A 1 -14.75 -12.78 8.91
C MET A 1 -14.38 -13.77 10.00
N TYR A 2 -13.08 -13.95 10.27
CA TYR A 2 -12.60 -14.88 11.29
C TYR A 2 -12.76 -14.25 12.68
N THR A 3 -12.87 -15.08 13.72
CA THR A 3 -12.86 -14.55 15.11
C THR A 3 -11.43 -14.26 15.56
N ALA A 4 -11.25 -13.36 16.53
CA ALA A 4 -9.93 -13.10 17.13
C ALA A 4 -9.24 -14.38 17.64
N ASN A 5 -10.00 -15.32 18.21
CA ASN A 5 -9.48 -16.62 18.64
C ASN A 5 -9.02 -17.49 17.45
N SER A 6 -9.74 -17.45 16.33
CA SER A 6 -9.34 -18.14 15.10
C SER A 6 -8.04 -17.58 14.54
N ILE A 7 -7.90 -16.25 14.52
CA ILE A 7 -6.69 -15.56 14.04
C ILE A 7 -5.49 -15.91 14.92
N LYS A 8 -5.64 -15.83 16.25
CA LYS A 8 -4.60 -16.24 17.19
C LYS A 8 -4.15 -17.69 16.97
N ALA A 9 -5.10 -18.61 16.79
CA ALA A 9 -4.79 -20.02 16.55
C ALA A 9 -4.12 -20.28 15.19
N MET A 10 -4.32 -19.40 14.19
CA MET A 10 -3.58 -19.47 12.92
C MET A 10 -2.15 -18.97 13.10
N HIS A 11 -1.94 -17.88 13.83
CA HIS A 11 -0.61 -17.38 14.20
C HIS A 11 0.22 -18.43 14.96
N GLU A 12 -0.38 -19.11 15.94
CA GLU A 12 0.29 -20.18 16.70
C GLU A 12 0.73 -21.38 15.83
N LYS A 13 0.14 -21.54 14.65
CA LYS A 13 0.49 -22.60 13.69
C LYS A 13 1.49 -22.15 12.62
N LEU A 14 1.80 -20.86 12.54
CA LEU A 14 2.83 -20.38 11.63
C LEU A 14 4.18 -20.95 12.04
N ASN A 15 4.90 -21.48 11.06
CA ASN A 15 6.28 -21.95 11.25
C ASN A 15 7.29 -20.81 11.01
N LEU A 16 6.99 -19.63 11.55
CA LEU A 16 7.79 -18.41 11.40
C LEU A 16 8.10 -17.82 12.77
N ASP A 17 9.32 -17.34 12.95
CA ASP A 17 9.68 -16.58 14.15
C ASP A 17 9.03 -15.19 14.13
N ALA A 18 8.92 -14.58 15.31
CA ALA A 18 8.26 -13.29 15.48
C ALA A 18 8.90 -12.16 14.66
N GLN A 19 10.23 -12.16 14.47
CA GLN A 19 10.91 -11.13 13.68
C GLN A 19 10.56 -11.25 12.19
N THR A 20 10.48 -12.49 11.70
CA THR A 20 10.04 -12.76 10.33
C THR A 20 8.59 -12.32 10.13
N VAL A 21 7.69 -12.61 11.08
CA VAL A 21 6.28 -12.19 10.99
C VAL A 21 6.17 -10.66 10.98
N MET A 22 6.87 -9.95 11.88
CA MET A 22 6.89 -8.48 11.89
C MET A 22 7.42 -7.91 10.57
N LEU A 23 8.50 -8.47 10.04
CA LEU A 23 9.06 -8.03 8.75
C LEU A 23 8.06 -8.22 7.60
N LEU A 24 7.25 -9.28 7.61
CA LEU A 24 6.24 -9.50 6.58
C LEU A 24 5.11 -8.47 6.66
N TYR A 25 4.71 -8.04 7.85
CA TYR A 25 3.78 -6.92 8.03
C TYR A 25 4.38 -5.62 7.49
N ASP A 26 5.62 -5.27 7.90
CA ASP A 26 6.32 -4.09 7.37
C ASP A 26 6.36 -4.09 5.83
N TYR A 27 6.60 -5.26 5.23
CA TYR A 27 6.55 -5.39 3.78
C TYR A 27 5.16 -5.14 3.20
N PHE A 28 4.09 -5.64 3.83
CA PHE A 28 2.73 -5.49 3.31
C PHE A 28 2.27 -4.03 3.39
N ASP A 29 2.56 -3.35 4.51
CA ASP A 29 2.31 -1.90 4.67
C ASP A 29 3.11 -1.10 3.63
N ALA A 30 4.41 -1.38 3.50
CA ALA A 30 5.23 -0.72 2.50
C ALA A 30 4.75 -1.00 1.06
N PHE A 31 4.27 -2.21 0.78
CA PHE A 31 3.77 -2.57 -0.54
C PHE A 31 2.45 -1.85 -0.86
N SER A 32 1.51 -1.78 0.08
CA SER A 32 0.27 -1.02 -0.13
C SER A 32 0.54 0.46 -0.30
N ASN A 33 1.49 1.04 0.46
CA ASN A 33 1.75 2.48 0.40
C ASN A 33 2.58 2.90 -0.82
N PHE A 34 3.54 2.06 -1.23
CA PHE A 34 4.42 2.36 -2.36
C PHE A 34 3.81 1.98 -3.73
N TYR A 35 3.21 0.79 -3.84
CA TYR A 35 2.69 0.29 -5.11
C TYR A 35 1.21 0.55 -5.30
N GLU A 36 0.47 0.81 -4.22
CA GLU A 36 -1.01 0.88 -4.14
C GLU A 36 -1.71 -0.43 -4.46
N MET A 37 -1.15 -1.22 -5.37
CA MET A 37 -1.58 -2.55 -5.72
C MET A 37 -0.38 -3.41 -6.12
N LEU A 38 -0.19 -4.57 -5.47
CA LEU A 38 0.89 -5.51 -5.76
C LEU A 38 0.42 -6.98 -5.68
N PRO A 39 0.56 -7.78 -6.76
CA PRO A 39 0.26 -9.21 -6.71
C PRO A 39 1.12 -9.95 -5.68
N LEU A 40 0.54 -10.90 -4.94
CA LEU A 40 1.27 -11.68 -3.93
C LEU A 40 2.46 -12.45 -4.50
N LYS A 41 2.38 -12.91 -5.76
CA LYS A 41 3.51 -13.52 -6.48
C LYS A 41 4.72 -12.59 -6.58
N ASP A 42 4.48 -11.31 -6.79
CA ASP A 42 5.57 -10.34 -6.95
C ASP A 42 6.05 -9.83 -5.59
N ALA A 43 5.14 -9.65 -4.63
CA ALA A 43 5.47 -9.41 -3.22
C ALA A 43 6.44 -10.47 -2.68
N TYR A 44 6.11 -11.76 -2.85
CA TYR A 44 6.97 -12.87 -2.43
C TYR A 44 8.35 -12.82 -3.09
N LYS A 45 8.42 -12.57 -4.41
CA LYS A 45 9.71 -12.45 -5.13
C LYS A 45 10.55 -11.31 -4.61
N ILE A 46 9.95 -10.14 -4.32
CA ILE A 46 10.66 -8.98 -3.78
C ILE A 46 11.23 -9.32 -2.40
N ILE A 47 10.41 -9.87 -1.50
CA ILE A 47 10.84 -10.27 -0.15
C ILE A 47 12.00 -11.26 -0.23
N LYS A 48 11.89 -12.31 -1.05
CA LYS A 48 12.97 -13.30 -1.22
C LYS A 48 14.25 -12.68 -1.79
N LYS A 49 14.13 -11.79 -2.79
CA LYS A 49 15.28 -11.13 -3.41
C LYS A 49 16.00 -10.19 -2.44
N GLN A 50 15.26 -9.45 -1.63
CA GLN A 50 15.80 -8.49 -0.67
C GLN A 50 16.25 -9.14 0.65
N ASN A 51 15.90 -10.42 0.88
CA ASN A 51 16.24 -11.17 2.09
C ASN A 51 16.72 -12.58 1.70
N ASP A 52 17.85 -12.67 1.02
CA ASP A 52 18.45 -13.90 0.49
C ASP A 52 18.66 -15.01 1.55
N LYS A 53 18.96 -14.61 2.78
CA LYS A 53 19.15 -15.52 3.93
C LYS A 53 17.85 -15.93 4.63
N LEU A 54 16.73 -15.27 4.33
CA LEU A 54 15.45 -15.56 4.97
C LEU A 54 14.90 -16.90 4.46
N LYS A 55 14.71 -17.84 5.39
CA LYS A 55 14.14 -19.16 5.13
C LYS A 55 12.61 -19.13 5.04
N LEU A 56 12.07 -18.16 4.29
CA LEU A 56 10.66 -18.08 3.96
C LEU A 56 10.34 -19.03 2.80
N THR A 57 9.40 -19.95 3.01
CA THR A 57 8.83 -20.82 1.96
C THR A 57 7.58 -20.17 1.35
N GLU A 58 7.11 -20.71 0.22
CA GLU A 58 5.86 -20.23 -0.38
C GLU A 58 4.65 -20.61 0.49
N GLU A 59 4.68 -21.79 1.11
CA GLU A 59 3.64 -22.26 2.03
C GLU A 59 3.53 -21.35 3.26
N ASP A 60 4.66 -20.97 3.86
CA ASP A 60 4.68 -20.05 5.01
C ASP A 60 4.15 -18.66 4.61
N PHE A 61 4.54 -18.17 3.43
CA PHE A 61 4.08 -16.89 2.91
C PHE A 61 2.56 -16.89 2.62
N ILE A 62 2.04 -17.98 2.04
CA ILE A 62 0.60 -18.17 1.82
C ILE A 62 -0.15 -18.20 3.15
N ALA A 63 0.36 -18.92 4.15
CA ALA A 63 -0.26 -19.02 5.46
C ALA A 63 -0.31 -17.65 6.16
N PHE A 64 0.79 -16.89 6.14
CA PHE A 64 0.85 -15.52 6.64
C PHE A 64 -0.14 -14.61 5.89
N SER A 65 -0.15 -14.66 4.55
CA SER A 65 -1.02 -13.81 3.73
C SER A 65 -2.51 -14.10 3.97
N GLU A 66 -2.89 -15.34 4.26
CA GLU A 66 -4.28 -15.66 4.63
C GLU A 66 -4.63 -15.09 6.01
N ILE A 67 -3.69 -15.07 6.96
CA ILE A 67 -3.91 -14.44 8.27
C ILE A 67 -4.10 -12.93 8.11
N ALA A 68 -3.16 -12.25 7.45
CA ALA A 68 -3.22 -10.81 7.21
C ALA A 68 -4.52 -10.41 6.48
N ARG A 69 -5.02 -11.26 5.57
CA ARG A 69 -6.28 -11.02 4.85
C ARG A 69 -7.52 -10.92 5.76
N HIS A 70 -7.51 -11.56 6.94
CA HIS A 70 -8.63 -11.54 7.89
C HIS A 70 -8.36 -10.64 9.10
N GLU A 71 -7.24 -9.93 9.12
CA GLU A 71 -6.92 -8.92 10.11
C GLU A 71 -7.29 -7.52 9.60
N GLU A 72 -7.32 -6.56 10.52
CA GLU A 72 -7.56 -5.16 10.19
C GLU A 72 -6.22 -4.48 9.87
N HIS A 73 -6.11 -3.94 8.67
CA HIS A 73 -4.95 -3.25 8.12
C HIS A 73 -5.45 -2.13 7.19
N PHE A 74 -4.61 -1.14 6.88
CA PHE A 74 -4.90 -0.12 5.86
C PHE A 74 -4.73 -0.62 4.42
N TYR A 75 -4.83 -1.95 4.24
CA TYR A 75 -4.82 -2.63 2.96
C TYR A 75 -5.71 -3.87 3.01
N PHE A 76 -6.14 -4.31 1.84
CA PHE A 76 -6.84 -5.57 1.63
C PHE A 76 -5.97 -6.55 0.84
N ILE A 77 -6.21 -7.84 1.05
CA ILE A 77 -5.67 -8.89 0.18
C ILE A 77 -6.83 -9.47 -0.62
N LEU A 78 -6.99 -9.05 -1.87
CA LEU A 78 -8.16 -9.34 -2.70
C LEU A 78 -7.87 -10.40 -3.76
N GLY A 79 -8.82 -11.31 -3.93
CA GLY A 79 -8.92 -12.22 -5.06
C GLY A 79 -10.00 -11.74 -6.03
N SER A 80 -10.06 -12.37 -7.20
CA SER A 80 -11.06 -12.03 -8.22
C SER A 80 -12.51 -12.20 -7.74
N GLU A 81 -12.75 -13.12 -6.80
CA GLU A 81 -14.06 -13.36 -6.17
C GLU A 81 -14.54 -12.21 -5.27
N ASP A 82 -13.63 -11.37 -4.79
CA ASP A 82 -13.96 -10.24 -3.92
C ASP A 82 -14.50 -9.04 -4.72
N LEU A 83 -14.18 -8.97 -6.01
CA LEU A 83 -14.63 -7.94 -6.95
C LEU A 83 -15.88 -8.35 -7.72
N ASP A 84 -16.03 -9.65 -7.99
CA ASP A 84 -17.20 -10.21 -8.67
C ASP A 84 -17.53 -11.58 -8.06
N LYS A 85 -18.66 -11.63 -7.35
CA LYS A 85 -19.13 -12.83 -6.64
C LYS A 85 -19.39 -14.03 -7.56
N ASN A 86 -19.51 -13.81 -8.87
CA ASN A 86 -19.69 -14.89 -9.84
C ASN A 86 -18.36 -15.52 -10.29
N ARG A 87 -17.22 -14.93 -9.92
CA ARG A 87 -15.91 -15.48 -10.25
C ARG A 87 -15.54 -16.64 -9.34
N LYS A 88 -14.76 -17.55 -9.91
CA LYS A 88 -14.18 -18.66 -9.16
C LYS A 88 -13.21 -18.11 -8.11
N LYS A 89 -13.24 -18.68 -6.91
CA LYS A 89 -12.27 -18.40 -5.85
C LYS A 89 -10.85 -18.54 -6.38
N SER A 90 -10.06 -17.48 -6.23
CA SER A 90 -8.68 -17.40 -6.67
C SER A 90 -7.78 -18.29 -5.81
N LYS A 91 -6.71 -18.82 -6.38
CA LYS A 91 -5.66 -19.45 -5.55
C LYS A 91 -5.01 -18.37 -4.68
N PRO A 92 -4.43 -18.71 -3.51
CA PRO A 92 -3.83 -17.70 -2.63
C PRO A 92 -2.83 -16.79 -3.34
N MET A 93 -1.89 -17.35 -4.11
CA MET A 93 -0.88 -16.59 -4.85
C MET A 93 -1.43 -15.83 -6.09
N GLU A 94 -2.71 -15.96 -6.43
CA GLU A 94 -3.35 -15.15 -7.48
C GLU A 94 -4.00 -13.87 -6.92
N ARG A 95 -3.96 -13.69 -5.60
CA ARG A 95 -4.47 -12.49 -4.92
C ARG A 95 -3.46 -11.35 -4.95
N THR A 96 -3.95 -10.18 -4.59
CA THR A 96 -3.26 -8.90 -4.69
C THR A 96 -3.39 -8.13 -3.39
N ILE A 97 -2.29 -7.54 -2.90
CA ILE A 97 -2.30 -6.53 -1.83
C ILE A 97 -2.79 -5.23 -2.46
N VAL A 98 -3.81 -4.61 -1.88
CA VAL A 98 -4.49 -3.44 -2.42
C VAL A 98 -4.64 -2.42 -1.30
N ASN A 99 -4.13 -1.21 -1.47
CA ASN A 99 -4.33 -0.12 -0.53
C ASN A 99 -5.84 0.14 -0.34
N GLU A 100 -6.27 0.41 0.88
CA GLU A 100 -7.69 0.59 1.18
C GLU A 100 -8.35 1.74 0.42
N SER A 101 -7.58 2.79 0.06
CA SER A 101 -8.10 3.96 -0.66
C SER A 101 -8.72 3.59 -2.01
N LEU A 102 -8.20 2.55 -2.66
CA LEU A 102 -8.67 2.07 -3.96
C LEU A 102 -10.01 1.31 -3.88
N VAL A 103 -10.47 0.97 -2.68
CA VAL A 103 -11.64 0.10 -2.46
C VAL A 103 -12.71 0.78 -1.62
N LEU A 104 -12.32 1.52 -0.59
CA LEU A 104 -13.26 2.14 0.36
C LEU A 104 -13.93 3.40 -0.19
N ILE A 105 -13.27 4.10 -1.12
CA ILE A 105 -13.81 5.34 -1.70
C ILE A 105 -14.72 5.01 -2.88
N ASP A 106 -14.18 4.40 -3.94
CA ASP A 106 -14.95 3.95 -5.11
C ASP A 106 -14.20 2.83 -5.85
N GLU A 107 -14.92 1.78 -6.27
CA GLU A 107 -14.39 0.65 -7.04
C GLU A 107 -13.79 1.08 -8.39
N ILE A 108 -14.13 2.28 -8.89
CA ILE A 108 -13.53 2.84 -10.09
C ILE A 108 -12.01 3.03 -9.95
N PHE A 109 -11.53 3.43 -8.76
CA PHE A 109 -10.10 3.65 -8.53
C PHE A 109 -9.30 2.35 -8.65
N TYR A 110 -9.83 1.25 -8.12
CA TYR A 110 -9.26 -0.07 -8.35
C TYR A 110 -9.15 -0.41 -9.85
N LYS A 111 -10.21 -0.18 -10.63
CA LYS A 111 -10.23 -0.46 -12.08
C LYS A 111 -9.25 0.43 -12.86
N MET A 112 -9.15 1.70 -12.48
CA MET A 112 -8.19 2.65 -13.03
C MET A 112 -6.75 2.23 -12.73
N MET A 113 -6.47 1.78 -11.51
CA MET A 113 -5.14 1.32 -11.12
C MET A 113 -4.72 0.07 -11.89
N VAL A 114 -5.61 -0.93 -12.01
CA VAL A 114 -5.38 -2.13 -12.84
C VAL A 114 -5.05 -1.76 -14.28
N THR A 115 -5.76 -0.79 -14.85
CA THR A 115 -5.52 -0.32 -16.22
C THR A 115 -4.19 0.42 -16.33
N SER A 116 -3.89 1.29 -15.36
CA SER A 116 -2.70 2.15 -15.35
C SER A 116 -1.40 1.38 -15.16
N GLN A 117 -1.41 0.27 -14.42
CA GLN A 117 -0.23 -0.60 -14.24
C GLN A 117 -0.03 -1.59 -15.41
N LYS A 118 -1.06 -1.84 -16.23
CA LYS A 118 -1.02 -2.88 -17.26
C LYS A 118 0.12 -2.68 -18.26
N GLY A 119 0.98 -3.69 -18.37
CA GLY A 119 2.09 -3.71 -19.32
C GLY A 119 3.30 -2.87 -18.91
N LYS A 120 3.25 -2.19 -17.76
CA LYS A 120 4.41 -1.50 -17.19
C LYS A 120 5.32 -2.49 -16.45
N PRO A 121 6.65 -2.34 -16.54
CA PRO A 121 7.56 -3.17 -15.76
C PRO A 121 7.42 -2.84 -14.27
N LEU A 122 7.51 -3.87 -13.42
CA LEU A 122 7.55 -3.68 -11.98
C LEU A 122 8.89 -3.07 -11.57
N PHE A 123 8.85 -1.86 -11.03
CA PHE A 123 10.01 -1.23 -10.41
C PHE A 123 10.23 -1.83 -9.01
N VAL A 124 11.46 -2.24 -8.69
CA VAL A 124 11.81 -2.80 -7.38
C VAL A 124 12.92 -1.94 -6.76
N PRO A 125 12.60 -1.08 -5.77
CA PRO A 125 13.60 -0.26 -5.10
C PRO A 125 14.49 -1.10 -4.16
N GLU A 126 15.56 -0.48 -3.67
CA GLU A 126 16.37 -1.03 -2.58
C GLU A 126 15.54 -1.24 -1.31
N LYS A 127 15.87 -2.28 -0.52
CA LYS A 127 15.09 -2.67 0.66
C LYS A 127 14.86 -1.50 1.63
N ASN A 128 15.92 -0.76 1.95
CA ASN A 128 15.85 0.35 2.89
C ASN A 128 15.02 1.53 2.37
N LYS A 129 14.92 1.72 1.06
CA LYS A 129 14.04 2.74 0.46
C LYS A 129 12.59 2.29 0.52
N LEU A 130 12.32 1.04 0.14
CA LEU A 130 10.98 0.47 0.18
C LEU A 130 10.37 0.52 1.58
N LEU A 131 11.13 0.08 2.59
CA LEU A 131 10.61 -0.02 3.96
C LEU A 131 10.44 1.36 4.66
N ARG A 132 10.76 2.49 4.01
CA ARG A 132 10.34 3.81 4.52
C ARG A 132 8.84 4.00 4.41
N TYR A 133 8.20 3.33 3.45
CA TYR A 133 6.75 3.39 3.21
C TYR A 133 5.92 2.54 4.19
N VAL A 134 6.55 1.93 5.20
CA VAL A 134 5.80 1.38 6.35
C VAL A 134 5.03 2.50 7.05
N ASP A 135 5.66 3.68 7.15
CA ASP A 135 5.00 4.91 7.55
C ASP A 135 4.14 5.42 6.38
N ASP A 136 2.82 5.39 6.55
CA ASP A 136 1.84 5.83 5.55
C ASP A 136 1.89 7.33 5.28
N SER A 137 2.46 8.09 6.22
CA SER A 137 2.68 9.53 6.15
C SER A 137 4.04 9.87 5.52
N PHE A 138 4.83 8.86 5.15
CA PHE A 138 6.14 9.09 4.55
C PHE A 138 6.02 9.73 3.15
N ILE A 139 6.57 10.94 3.03
CA ILE A 139 6.71 11.66 1.76
C ILE A 139 8.16 11.57 1.30
N GLU A 140 8.39 11.03 0.10
CA GLU A 140 9.73 11.05 -0.49
C GLU A 140 10.10 12.48 -0.91
N GLU A 141 11.10 13.04 -0.24
CA GLU A 141 11.72 14.30 -0.63
C GLU A 141 12.44 14.16 -1.98
N ASN A 142 11.95 14.91 -2.96
CA ASN A 142 12.52 15.03 -4.29
C ASN A 142 12.27 16.46 -4.82
N GLU A 143 12.68 16.75 -6.05
CA GLU A 143 12.53 18.10 -6.62
C GLU A 143 11.07 18.60 -6.65
N TYR A 144 10.09 17.71 -6.82
CA TYR A 144 8.67 18.07 -6.90
C TYR A 144 8.05 18.30 -5.52
N THR A 145 8.30 17.39 -4.57
CA THR A 145 7.77 17.53 -3.21
C THR A 145 8.43 18.70 -2.48
N THR A 146 9.71 18.96 -2.75
CA THR A 146 10.42 20.16 -2.26
C THR A 146 9.84 21.43 -2.87
N ALA A 147 9.53 21.44 -4.17
CA ALA A 147 8.93 22.61 -4.81
C ALA A 147 7.53 22.94 -4.27
N LEU A 148 6.70 21.92 -3.99
CA LEU A 148 5.39 22.11 -3.34
C LEU A 148 5.57 22.62 -1.90
N TYR A 149 6.48 22.01 -1.14
CA TYR A 149 6.80 22.48 0.21
C TYR A 149 7.24 23.95 0.20
N ASP A 150 8.18 24.31 -0.67
CA ASP A 150 8.69 25.68 -0.79
C ASP A 150 7.58 26.66 -1.13
N PHE A 151 6.65 26.28 -2.01
CA PHE A 151 5.48 27.10 -2.31
C PHE A 151 4.60 27.30 -1.05
N PHE A 152 4.27 26.25 -0.31
CA PHE A 152 3.42 26.38 0.87
C PHE A 152 4.11 27.14 2.02
N ALA A 153 5.37 26.84 2.28
CA ALA A 153 6.14 27.49 3.33
C ALA A 153 6.49 28.95 2.99
N ASN A 154 6.97 29.21 1.77
CA ASN A 154 7.50 30.53 1.41
C ASN A 154 6.48 31.45 0.77
N ASN A 155 5.54 30.94 -0.03
CA ASN A 155 4.54 31.77 -0.70
C ASN A 155 3.26 31.86 0.15
N MET A 156 2.76 30.73 0.66
CA MET A 156 1.55 30.68 1.49
C MET A 156 1.80 30.91 2.98
N LYS A 157 3.08 30.98 3.40
CA LYS A 157 3.49 31.29 4.78
C LYS A 157 2.99 30.28 5.82
N LEU A 158 2.84 29.01 5.42
CA LEU A 158 2.54 27.93 6.35
C LEU A 158 3.73 27.62 7.26
N GLY A 159 3.45 27.13 8.46
CA GLY A 159 4.47 26.53 9.32
C GLY A 159 5.04 25.27 8.69
N GLU A 160 6.23 24.86 9.11
CA GLU A 160 6.95 23.72 8.51
C GLU A 160 6.13 22.42 8.53
N SER A 161 5.50 22.09 9.66
CA SER A 161 4.62 20.92 9.79
C SER A 161 3.42 21.03 8.85
N ASP A 162 2.69 22.15 8.92
CA ASP A 162 1.49 22.38 8.10
C ASP A 162 1.81 22.34 6.60
N ALA A 163 2.99 22.81 6.19
CA ALA A 163 3.44 22.76 4.81
C ALA A 163 3.63 21.32 4.34
N TRP A 164 4.31 20.46 5.12
CA TRP A 164 4.48 19.05 4.78
C TRP A 164 3.17 18.27 4.82
N ASP A 165 2.30 18.54 5.79
CA ASP A 165 0.96 17.94 5.85
C ASP A 165 0.16 18.31 4.58
N THR A 166 0.24 19.57 4.14
CA THR A 166 -0.42 20.03 2.91
C THR A 166 0.19 19.39 1.65
N VAL A 167 1.51 19.14 1.61
CA VAL A 167 2.15 18.37 0.52
C VAL A 167 1.61 16.93 0.50
N GLY A 168 1.49 16.28 1.67
CA GLY A 168 0.92 14.94 1.81
C GLY A 168 -0.51 14.87 1.28
N ASP A 169 -1.36 15.81 1.71
CA ASP A 169 -2.74 15.91 1.24
C ASP A 169 -2.81 16.12 -0.27
N CYS A 170 -1.97 17.00 -0.85
CA CYS A 170 -1.91 17.17 -2.31
C CYS A 170 -1.52 15.89 -3.03
N ILE A 171 -0.56 15.12 -2.51
CA ILE A 171 -0.17 13.83 -3.08
C ILE A 171 -1.34 12.84 -3.03
N LEU A 172 -2.12 12.84 -1.96
CA LEU A 172 -3.30 11.98 -1.81
C LEU A 172 -4.37 12.32 -2.85
N GLU A 173 -4.69 13.60 -3.03
CA GLU A 173 -5.62 14.06 -4.08
C GLU A 173 -5.11 13.69 -5.48
N ILE A 174 -3.79 13.83 -5.74
CA ILE A 174 -3.20 13.46 -7.03
C ILE A 174 -3.32 11.94 -7.29
N LYS A 175 -3.15 11.12 -6.26
CA LYS A 175 -3.23 9.66 -6.36
C LYS A 175 -4.65 9.17 -6.63
N ASN A 176 -5.62 9.77 -5.93
CA ASN A 176 -7.01 9.32 -5.99
C ASN A 176 -7.81 10.01 -7.09
N GLY A 177 -7.35 11.14 -7.64
CA GLY A 177 -8.18 11.95 -8.50
C GLY A 177 -8.33 11.51 -9.94
N GLU A 178 -9.54 11.68 -10.48
CA GLU A 178 -9.78 11.58 -11.94
C GLU A 178 -9.20 12.81 -12.66
N ASN A 179 -9.23 13.98 -12.00
CA ASN A 179 -8.61 15.22 -12.45
C ASN A 179 -7.70 15.81 -11.34
N PRO A 180 -6.48 15.27 -11.18
CA PRO A 180 -5.57 15.59 -10.07
C PRO A 180 -5.37 17.09 -9.80
N LEU A 181 -5.33 17.92 -10.85
CA LEU A 181 -5.12 19.36 -10.68
C LEU A 181 -6.35 20.06 -10.11
N GLU A 182 -7.54 19.71 -10.59
CA GLU A 182 -8.79 20.34 -10.12
C GLU A 182 -9.09 19.95 -8.67
N GLU A 183 -8.81 18.69 -8.30
CA GLU A 183 -8.99 18.20 -6.93
C GLU A 183 -8.02 18.88 -5.95
N VAL A 184 -6.74 19.00 -6.32
CA VAL A 184 -5.76 19.77 -5.52
C VAL A 184 -6.21 21.23 -5.38
N LEU A 185 -6.64 21.89 -6.45
CA LEU A 185 -7.11 23.28 -6.37
C LEU A 185 -8.35 23.43 -5.49
N SER A 186 -9.33 22.52 -5.60
CA SER A 186 -10.53 22.50 -4.76
C SER A 186 -10.18 22.29 -3.29
N TYR A 187 -9.25 21.39 -2.99
CA TYR A 187 -8.74 21.16 -1.64
C TYR A 187 -8.06 22.42 -1.07
N LEU A 188 -7.21 23.09 -1.87
CA LEU A 188 -6.55 24.34 -1.45
C LEU A 188 -7.57 25.46 -1.20
N ASP A 189 -8.57 25.62 -2.06
CA ASP A 189 -9.68 26.57 -1.89
C ASP A 189 -10.47 26.27 -0.59
N TYR A 190 -10.76 25.01 -0.31
CA TYR A 190 -11.42 24.58 0.93
C TYR A 190 -10.60 24.95 2.17
N ARG A 191 -9.28 24.76 2.11
CA ARG A 191 -8.33 25.13 3.17
C ARG A 191 -8.10 26.64 3.27
N LYS A 192 -8.60 27.42 2.31
CA LYS A 192 -8.40 28.88 2.18
C LYS A 192 -6.93 29.28 2.03
N LEU A 193 -6.19 28.48 1.26
CA LEU A 193 -4.79 28.71 0.91
C LEU A 193 -4.67 29.35 -0.47
#